data_AF-A0AA36J9W8-F1
#
_entry.id   AF-A0AA36J9W8-F1
#
_cell.length_a   1.000
_cell.length_b   1.000
_cell.length_c   1.000
_cell.angle_alpha   90.00
_cell.angle_beta   90.00
_cell.angle_gamma   90.00
#
_symmetry.space_group_name_H-M   'P 1'
#
loop_
_entity.id
_entity.type
_entity.pdbx_description
1 polymer ?
#
loop_
_entity_poly.entity_id
_entity_poly.type
_entity_poly.pdbx_seq_one_letter_code
_entity_poly.pdbx_strand_id
1 'polypeptide(L)'
;MDISQLQPGDKEDVLGRILDARHPSGALLGEDTLQRPSPLESLQRYKSLVNQIHPERCVDARAKEAFARSSAAFDAVCAMDSGCASTWEVAKSRPASHGAQSRWWEVSSVAEMQNLLDFRMAATKALYSEMACSLDAAGCEQLEQQILSAEKVSEHLDRLSEIKRNRFWPVSRGTPTPQQSALRYIDILCHLRGVHCFEQLHGRQYHHAADLQAATPLTQLGDLLRRCLQRSAPSELSMAASDGESDTDPLDRFMASIEAEVSLPHSGRAEVSQILREEPQGLADSGRPRLRPTATTSSTHLTAEGAVAEQRAAASAMAAADGQAKQQRQLQNQLLGDLESESEAEGS
;
A
#
# COMPACT_ATOMS: atom_id res chain seq x y z
N MET A 1 34.18 12.45 -22.94
CA MET A 1 33.50 11.64 -21.90
C MET A 1 32.55 10.74 -22.65
N ASP A 2 32.97 9.50 -22.91
CA ASP A 2 32.14 8.52 -23.63
C ASP A 2 31.03 8.04 -22.71
N ILE A 3 29.79 8.39 -23.06
CA ILE A 3 28.60 7.76 -22.51
C ILE A 3 28.57 6.39 -23.19
N SER A 4 29.03 5.36 -22.47
CA SER A 4 28.91 3.97 -22.93
C SER A 4 27.42 3.63 -22.99
N GLN A 5 26.80 3.80 -24.17
CA GLN A 5 25.47 3.28 -24.45
C GLN A 5 25.58 1.75 -24.49
N LEU A 6 25.06 1.10 -23.45
CA LEU A 6 24.93 -0.36 -23.39
C LEU A 6 24.21 -0.85 -24.65
N GLN A 7 24.79 -1.81 -25.37
CA GLN A 7 24.19 -2.33 -26.59
C GLN A 7 23.15 -3.41 -26.25
N PRO A 8 22.07 -3.54 -27.04
CA PRO A 8 21.14 -4.65 -26.92
C PRO A 8 21.89 -5.98 -27.07
N GLY A 9 21.91 -6.80 -26.01
CA GLY A 9 22.64 -8.07 -25.97
C GLY A 9 23.87 -8.11 -25.06
N ASP A 10 24.25 -6.99 -24.43
CA ASP A 10 25.14 -7.05 -23.27
C ASP A 10 24.47 -7.86 -22.15
N LYS A 11 25.24 -8.69 -21.44
CA LYS A 11 24.75 -9.52 -20.31
C LYS A 11 24.09 -8.70 -19.18
N GLU A 12 24.13 -7.37 -19.27
CA GLU A 12 23.56 -6.40 -18.35
C GLU A 12 22.36 -5.59 -18.92
N ASP A 13 21.87 -5.85 -20.15
CA ASP A 13 20.69 -5.15 -20.69
C ASP A 13 19.38 -5.72 -20.09
N VAL A 14 19.14 -5.41 -18.82
CA VAL A 14 17.92 -5.76 -18.09
C VAL A 14 16.67 -5.23 -18.81
N LEU A 15 16.78 -4.05 -19.43
CA LEU A 15 15.69 -3.43 -20.19
C LEU A 15 15.36 -4.25 -21.44
N GLY A 16 16.38 -4.58 -22.24
CA GLY A 16 16.26 -5.47 -23.41
C GLY A 16 15.63 -6.80 -23.04
N ARG A 17 16.12 -7.47 -21.99
CA ARG A 17 15.56 -8.74 -21.50
C ARG A 17 14.07 -8.63 -21.16
N ILE A 18 13.66 -7.56 -20.48
CA ILE A 18 12.24 -7.36 -20.10
C ILE A 18 11.38 -7.14 -21.35
N LEU A 19 11.87 -6.35 -22.30
CA LEU A 19 11.14 -6.01 -23.53
C LEU A 19 11.10 -7.15 -24.54
N ASP A 20 12.10 -8.03 -24.55
CA ASP A 20 12.14 -9.20 -25.42
C ASP A 20 11.39 -10.39 -24.83
N ALA A 21 11.18 -10.41 -23.51
CA ALA A 21 10.54 -11.52 -22.80
C ALA A 21 9.12 -11.79 -23.29
N ARG A 22 8.90 -12.92 -23.95
CA ARG A 22 7.59 -13.29 -24.53
C ARG A 22 6.46 -13.40 -23.50
N HIS A 23 6.81 -13.64 -22.24
CA HIS A 23 5.86 -13.96 -21.17
C HIS A 23 6.08 -13.08 -19.93
N PRO A 24 5.01 -12.81 -19.15
CA PRO A 24 5.11 -12.14 -17.85
C PRO A 24 6.22 -12.69 -16.95
N SER A 25 6.28 -14.01 -16.81
CA SER A 25 7.30 -14.69 -16.01
C SER A 25 8.72 -14.40 -16.50
N GLY A 26 8.97 -14.39 -17.81
CA GLY A 26 10.28 -14.07 -18.37
C GLY A 26 10.71 -12.63 -18.12
N ALA A 27 9.76 -11.68 -18.19
CA ALA A 27 10.02 -10.28 -17.89
C ALA A 27 10.46 -10.10 -16.43
N LEU A 28 9.76 -10.76 -15.51
CA LEU A 28 10.02 -10.64 -14.07
C LEU A 28 11.21 -11.50 -13.58
N LEU A 29 11.36 -12.72 -14.09
CA LEU A 29 12.21 -13.75 -13.50
C LEU A 29 13.40 -14.15 -14.37
N GLY A 30 13.45 -13.72 -15.62
CA GLY A 30 14.40 -14.20 -16.62
C GLY A 30 13.94 -15.51 -17.28
N GLU A 31 14.53 -15.82 -18.43
CA GLU A 31 14.13 -17.00 -19.23
C GLU A 31 14.56 -18.34 -18.61
N ASP A 32 15.54 -18.33 -17.69
CA ASP A 32 16.14 -19.55 -17.13
C ASP A 32 15.41 -20.13 -15.89
N THR A 33 14.26 -19.56 -15.49
CA THR A 33 13.52 -20.11 -14.33
C THR A 33 12.63 -21.29 -14.72
N LEU A 34 13.19 -22.49 -14.61
CA LEU A 34 12.45 -23.76 -14.74
C LEU A 34 11.41 -23.95 -13.62
N GLN A 35 11.66 -23.38 -12.44
CA GLN A 35 10.80 -23.47 -11.27
C GLN A 35 10.16 -22.13 -10.95
N ARG A 36 8.86 -22.17 -10.60
CA ARG A 36 8.14 -20.98 -10.12
C ARG A 36 8.73 -20.55 -8.76
N PRO A 37 9.21 -19.30 -8.62
CA PRO A 37 9.69 -18.80 -7.35
C PRO A 37 8.53 -18.68 -6.36
N SER A 38 8.87 -18.71 -5.07
CA SER A 38 7.90 -18.42 -4.01
C SER A 38 7.35 -16.97 -4.14
N PRO A 39 6.19 -16.65 -3.56
CA PRO A 39 5.66 -15.29 -3.57
C PRO A 39 6.65 -14.26 -3.00
N LEU A 40 7.39 -14.63 -1.95
CA LEU A 40 8.39 -13.77 -1.31
C LEU A 40 9.59 -13.52 -2.22
N GLU A 41 10.12 -14.56 -2.89
CA GLU A 41 11.23 -14.42 -3.85
C GLU A 41 10.80 -13.58 -5.06
N SER A 42 9.59 -13.81 -5.58
CA SER A 42 9.03 -13.03 -6.69
C SER A 42 8.95 -11.54 -6.34
N LEU A 43 8.51 -11.21 -5.13
CA LEU A 43 8.46 -9.84 -4.62
C LEU A 43 9.86 -9.23 -4.45
N GLN A 44 10.83 -9.98 -3.92
CA GLN A 44 12.21 -9.50 -3.79
C GLN A 44 12.85 -9.20 -5.15
N ARG A 45 12.67 -10.10 -6.12
CA ARG A 45 13.15 -9.90 -7.50
C ARG A 45 12.50 -8.68 -8.13
N TYR A 46 11.18 -8.53 -7.99
CA TYR A 46 10.48 -7.35 -8.49
C TYR A 46 11.01 -6.06 -7.87
N LYS A 47 11.16 -6.02 -6.55
CA LYS A 47 11.73 -4.87 -5.83
C LYS A 47 13.13 -4.52 -6.35
N SER A 48 13.97 -5.53 -6.62
CA SER A 48 15.30 -5.30 -7.23
C SER A 48 15.18 -4.71 -8.64
N LEU A 49 14.28 -5.23 -9.47
CA LEU A 49 14.05 -4.73 -10.83
C LEU A 49 13.56 -3.27 -10.83
N VAL A 50 12.57 -2.94 -10.00
CA VAL A 50 12.06 -1.57 -9.87
C VAL A 50 13.20 -0.59 -9.56
N ASN A 51 14.11 -0.95 -8.66
CA ASN A 51 15.26 -0.09 -8.34
C ASN A 51 16.19 0.18 -9.54
N GLN A 52 16.23 -0.71 -10.53
CA GLN A 52 17.07 -0.60 -11.73
C GLN A 52 16.36 0.11 -12.89
N ILE A 53 15.06 -0.14 -13.08
CA ILE A 53 14.33 0.24 -14.30
C ILE A 53 13.29 1.34 -14.09
N HIS A 54 13.08 1.83 -12.87
CA HIS A 54 12.10 2.89 -12.62
C HIS A 54 12.44 4.17 -13.42
N PRO A 55 11.48 4.83 -14.09
CA PRO A 55 11.77 6.01 -14.94
C PRO A 55 12.42 7.19 -14.22
N GLU A 56 12.20 7.33 -12.91
CA GLU A 56 12.89 8.36 -12.10
C GLU A 56 14.36 8.04 -11.81
N ARG A 57 14.77 6.77 -11.96
CA ARG A 57 16.13 6.29 -11.67
C ARG A 57 16.92 5.93 -12.92
N CYS A 58 16.23 5.55 -13.99
CA CYS A 58 16.82 5.12 -15.24
C CYS A 58 16.49 6.11 -16.36
N VAL A 59 17.53 6.73 -16.92
CA VAL A 59 17.40 7.76 -17.98
C VAL A 59 17.19 7.15 -19.37
N ASP A 60 17.34 5.82 -19.52
CA ASP A 60 17.10 5.13 -20.79
C ASP A 60 15.64 5.33 -21.24
N ALA A 61 15.43 5.71 -22.50
CA ALA A 61 14.10 5.96 -23.06
C ALA A 61 13.18 4.72 -23.00
N ARG A 62 13.77 3.51 -22.98
CA ARG A 62 13.07 2.22 -22.86
C ARG A 62 12.59 1.93 -21.43
N ALA A 63 13.11 2.62 -20.42
CA ALA A 63 12.83 2.35 -19.00
C ALA A 63 11.34 2.40 -18.68
N LYS A 64 10.61 3.37 -19.24
CA LYS A 64 9.16 3.51 -19.03
C LYS A 64 8.38 2.29 -19.50
N GLU A 65 8.71 1.78 -20.67
CA GLU A 65 8.04 0.61 -21.24
C GLU A 65 8.43 -0.68 -20.49
N ALA A 66 9.73 -0.84 -20.20
CA ALA A 66 10.22 -1.99 -19.44
C ALA A 66 9.61 -2.03 -18.03
N PHE A 67 9.54 -0.88 -17.35
CA PHE A 67 8.88 -0.75 -16.06
C PHE A 67 7.41 -1.17 -16.15
N ALA A 68 6.62 -0.58 -17.06
CA ALA A 68 5.22 -0.92 -17.24
C ALA A 68 5.00 -2.43 -17.51
N ARG A 69 5.84 -3.02 -18.35
CA ARG A 69 5.80 -4.46 -18.66
C ARG A 69 6.15 -5.33 -17.45
N SER A 70 7.17 -4.95 -16.69
CA SER A 70 7.56 -5.64 -15.46
C SER A 70 6.48 -5.55 -14.37
N SER A 71 5.80 -4.41 -14.25
CA SER A 71 4.71 -4.19 -13.30
C SER A 71 3.49 -5.05 -13.65
N ALA A 72 3.11 -5.07 -14.93
CA ALA A 72 2.05 -5.94 -15.42
C ALA A 72 2.41 -7.43 -15.23
N ALA A 73 3.68 -7.77 -15.42
CA ALA A 73 4.16 -9.12 -15.18
C ALA A 73 4.06 -9.52 -13.71
N PHE A 74 4.47 -8.63 -12.81
CA PHE A 74 4.33 -8.84 -11.38
C PHE A 74 2.87 -8.98 -10.95
N ASP A 75 1.98 -8.12 -11.46
CA ASP A 75 0.54 -8.21 -11.20
C ASP A 75 -0.04 -9.58 -11.56
N ALA A 76 0.35 -10.10 -12.73
CA ALA A 76 -0.07 -11.41 -13.18
C ALA A 76 0.42 -12.51 -12.23
N VAL A 77 1.66 -12.44 -11.74
CA VAL A 77 2.18 -13.39 -10.74
C VAL A 77 1.36 -13.34 -9.46
N CYS A 78 1.06 -12.15 -8.95
CA CYS A 78 0.23 -11.96 -7.76
C CYS A 78 -1.21 -12.50 -7.95
N ALA A 79 -1.80 -12.32 -9.13
CA ALA A 79 -3.12 -12.91 -9.47
C ALA A 79 -3.07 -14.45 -9.44
N MET A 80 -2.02 -15.05 -9.99
CA MET A 80 -1.85 -16.51 -9.98
C MET A 80 -1.62 -17.04 -8.56
N ASP A 81 -0.89 -16.30 -7.73
CA ASP A 81 -0.60 -16.62 -6.33
C ASP A 81 -1.88 -16.60 -5.47
N SER A 82 -2.79 -15.67 -5.74
CA SER A 82 -4.06 -15.50 -5.03
C SER A 82 -5.19 -16.42 -5.53
N GLY A 83 -4.89 -17.38 -6.41
CA GLY A 83 -5.87 -18.35 -6.90
C GLY A 83 -6.81 -17.83 -8.01
N CYS A 84 -6.46 -16.72 -8.67
CA CYS A 84 -7.20 -16.27 -9.85
C CYS A 84 -6.96 -17.25 -11.02
N ALA A 85 -8.02 -17.56 -11.78
CA ALA A 85 -8.17 -18.72 -12.69
C ALA A 85 -7.15 -18.89 -13.85
N SER A 86 -6.09 -18.08 -13.92
CA SER A 86 -4.97 -18.31 -14.83
C SER A 86 -3.96 -19.26 -14.20
N THR A 87 -3.74 -20.42 -14.80
CA THR A 87 -2.61 -21.29 -14.42
C THR A 87 -1.29 -20.67 -14.88
N TRP A 88 -0.19 -21.01 -14.20
CA TRP A 88 1.17 -20.60 -14.57
C TRP A 88 1.50 -20.88 -16.04
N GLU A 89 1.05 -22.03 -16.56
CA GLU A 89 1.23 -22.42 -17.96
C GLU A 89 0.37 -21.60 -18.94
N VAL A 90 -0.80 -21.11 -18.50
CA VAL A 90 -1.62 -20.17 -19.27
C VAL A 90 -0.98 -18.77 -19.28
N ALA A 91 -0.36 -18.34 -18.18
CA ALA A 91 0.38 -17.08 -18.14
C ALA A 91 1.67 -17.12 -18.98
N LYS A 92 2.33 -18.28 -19.05
CA LYS A 92 3.44 -18.55 -19.99
C LYS A 92 3.03 -18.61 -21.45
N SER A 93 1.76 -18.69 -21.81
CA SER A 93 1.35 -18.82 -23.22
C SER A 93 0.59 -17.61 -23.74
N ARG A 94 0.10 -16.75 -22.85
CA ARG A 94 -0.62 -15.53 -23.24
C ARG A 94 0.38 -14.40 -23.53
N PRO A 95 0.32 -13.75 -24.71
CA PRO A 95 1.07 -12.54 -24.96
C PRO A 95 0.69 -11.49 -23.90
N ALA A 96 1.65 -10.67 -23.49
CA ALA A 96 1.43 -9.52 -22.62
C ALA A 96 0.63 -8.43 -23.36
N SER A 97 -0.61 -8.74 -23.77
CA SER A 97 -1.52 -7.74 -24.28
C SER A 97 -1.89 -6.80 -23.13
N HIS A 98 -2.04 -5.51 -23.44
CA HIS A 98 -2.23 -4.37 -22.53
C HIS A 98 -3.50 -4.40 -21.64
N GLY A 99 -4.03 -5.58 -21.31
CA GLY A 99 -5.31 -5.80 -20.67
C GLY A 99 -5.27 -6.09 -19.17
N ALA A 100 -4.13 -5.91 -18.48
CA ALA A 100 -4.13 -5.95 -17.02
C ALA A 100 -4.81 -4.66 -16.49
N GLN A 101 -6.12 -4.72 -16.29
CA GLN A 101 -6.95 -3.58 -15.83
C GLN A 101 -6.63 -3.14 -14.39
N SER A 102 -5.80 -3.88 -13.65
CA SER A 102 -5.47 -3.58 -12.28
C SER A 102 -4.19 -2.73 -12.21
N ARG A 103 -4.38 -1.41 -12.24
CA ARG A 103 -3.33 -0.37 -12.14
C ARG A 103 -2.93 -0.05 -10.70
N TRP A 104 -3.11 -0.97 -9.76
CA TRP A 104 -2.92 -0.67 -8.34
C TRP A 104 -1.47 -0.36 -7.93
N TRP A 105 -0.54 -0.51 -8.87
CA TRP A 105 0.87 -0.14 -8.78
C TRP A 105 1.23 1.15 -9.55
N GLU A 106 0.27 1.83 -10.21
CA GLU A 106 0.50 3.16 -10.80
C GLU A 106 0.57 4.18 -9.66
N VAL A 107 1.71 4.22 -8.99
CA VAL A 107 2.08 5.27 -8.04
C VAL A 107 2.86 6.36 -8.76
N SER A 108 2.84 7.57 -8.20
CA SER A 108 3.39 8.74 -8.88
C SER A 108 4.91 8.84 -8.74
N SER A 109 5.49 8.16 -7.73
CA SER A 109 6.93 8.23 -7.43
C SER A 109 7.55 6.89 -7.04
N VAL A 110 8.88 6.79 -7.18
CA VAL A 110 9.65 5.63 -6.73
C VAL A 110 9.57 5.43 -5.22
N ALA A 111 9.41 6.52 -4.46
CA ALA A 111 9.29 6.48 -3.01
C ALA A 111 7.98 5.81 -2.57
N GLU A 112 6.85 6.21 -3.17
CA GLU A 112 5.55 5.57 -2.95
C GLU A 112 5.58 4.09 -3.34
N MET A 113 6.21 3.76 -4.47
CA MET A 113 6.36 2.38 -4.92
C MET A 113 7.14 1.55 -3.91
N GLN A 114 8.25 2.09 -3.42
CA GLN A 114 9.09 1.41 -2.46
C GLN A 114 8.36 1.17 -1.13
N ASN A 115 7.61 2.18 -0.64
CA ASN A 115 6.78 2.06 0.55
C ASN A 115 5.70 0.96 0.39
N LEU A 116 5.03 0.91 -0.76
CA LEU A 116 4.01 -0.11 -1.04
C LEU A 116 4.62 -1.52 -1.10
N LEU A 117 5.78 -1.66 -1.75
CA LEU A 117 6.50 -2.94 -1.82
C LEU A 117 7.01 -3.40 -0.44
N ASP A 118 7.44 -2.47 0.42
CA ASP A 118 7.87 -2.77 1.77
C ASP A 118 6.70 -3.18 2.66
N PHE A 119 5.55 -2.52 2.52
CA PHE A 119 4.31 -2.95 3.14
C PHE A 119 3.92 -4.36 2.70
N ARG A 120 3.89 -4.62 1.39
CA ARG A 120 3.56 -5.95 0.85
C ARG A 120 4.54 -7.02 1.34
N MET A 121 5.82 -6.70 1.46
CA MET A 121 6.86 -7.59 1.98
C MET A 121 6.60 -7.95 3.44
N ALA A 122 6.35 -6.95 4.28
CA ALA A 122 6.03 -7.15 5.69
C ALA A 122 4.73 -7.97 5.86
N ALA A 123 3.69 -7.64 5.10
CA ALA A 123 2.42 -8.36 5.11
C ALA A 123 2.58 -9.82 4.64
N THR A 124 3.38 -10.07 3.60
CA THR A 124 3.67 -11.43 3.11
C THR A 124 4.40 -12.25 4.15
N LYS A 125 5.41 -11.67 4.83
CA LYS A 125 6.12 -12.38 5.91
C LYS A 125 5.17 -12.74 7.06
N ALA A 126 4.39 -11.76 7.54
CA ALA A 126 3.49 -11.99 8.66
C ALA A 126 2.34 -12.94 8.29
N LEU A 127 1.54 -12.63 7.27
CA LEU A 127 0.33 -13.39 6.99
C LEU A 127 0.58 -14.68 6.23
N TYR A 128 1.36 -14.63 5.15
CA TYR A 128 1.58 -15.81 4.30
C TYR A 128 2.61 -16.78 4.91
N SER A 129 3.76 -16.29 5.38
CA SER A 129 4.82 -17.17 5.88
C SER A 129 4.58 -17.64 7.32
N GLU A 130 4.17 -16.75 8.22
CA GLU A 130 4.06 -17.07 9.66
C GLU A 130 2.66 -17.58 10.05
N MET A 131 1.59 -16.95 9.57
CA MET A 131 0.24 -17.21 10.07
C MET A 131 -0.52 -18.27 9.26
N ALA A 132 -0.54 -18.17 7.92
CA ALA A 132 -1.43 -18.96 7.06
C ALA A 132 -1.25 -20.48 7.21
N CYS A 133 -0.03 -20.95 7.46
CA CYS A 133 0.27 -22.38 7.66
C CYS A 133 -0.25 -22.93 9.00
N SER A 134 -0.65 -22.06 9.93
CA SER A 134 -1.09 -22.41 11.28
C SER A 134 -2.58 -22.11 11.54
N LEU A 135 -3.30 -21.58 10.54
CA LEU A 135 -4.72 -21.30 10.68
C LEU A 135 -5.51 -22.62 10.75
N ASP A 136 -6.35 -22.74 11.77
CA ASP A 136 -7.37 -23.77 11.85
C ASP A 136 -8.60 -23.39 11.00
N ALA A 137 -9.65 -24.22 11.03
CA ALA A 137 -10.86 -23.96 10.25
C ALA A 137 -11.52 -22.62 10.60
N ALA A 138 -11.55 -22.26 11.89
CA ALA A 138 -12.11 -20.99 12.35
C ALA A 138 -11.27 -19.80 11.88
N GLY A 139 -9.94 -19.90 11.94
CA GLY A 139 -9.02 -18.89 11.42
C GLY A 139 -9.12 -18.70 9.91
N CYS A 140 -9.32 -19.80 9.17
CA CYS A 140 -9.58 -19.74 7.72
C CYS A 140 -10.90 -19.03 7.40
N GLU A 141 -11.97 -19.34 8.16
CA GLU A 141 -13.26 -18.66 8.01
C GLU A 141 -13.15 -17.15 8.31
N GLN A 142 -12.45 -16.78 9.39
CA GLN A 142 -12.20 -15.38 9.72
C GLN A 142 -11.41 -14.66 8.62
N LEU A 143 -10.38 -15.31 8.05
CA LEU A 143 -9.63 -14.74 6.93
C LEU A 143 -10.53 -14.50 5.71
N GLU A 144 -11.41 -15.44 5.36
CA GLU A 144 -12.37 -15.25 4.27
C GLU A 144 -13.38 -14.13 4.54
N GLN A 145 -13.84 -13.98 5.79
CA GLN A 145 -14.70 -12.86 6.20
C GLN A 145 -13.97 -11.51 6.04
N GLN A 146 -12.70 -11.43 6.44
CA GLN A 146 -11.88 -10.22 6.24
C GLN A 146 -11.64 -9.92 4.77
N ILE A 147 -11.42 -10.94 3.94
CA ILE A 147 -11.31 -10.77 2.49
C ILE A 147 -12.62 -10.21 1.94
N LEU A 148 -13.76 -10.83 2.23
CA LEU A 148 -15.06 -10.37 1.72
C LEU A 148 -15.36 -8.92 2.13
N SER A 149 -15.05 -8.56 3.37
CA SER A 149 -15.18 -7.17 3.85
C SER A 149 -14.30 -6.22 3.03
N ALA A 150 -13.01 -6.54 2.88
CA ALA A 150 -12.08 -5.72 2.12
C ALA A 150 -12.42 -5.62 0.62
N GLU A 151 -12.99 -6.66 0.02
CA GLU A 151 -13.47 -6.65 -1.37
C GLU A 151 -14.66 -5.71 -1.54
N LYS A 152 -15.60 -5.71 -0.60
CA LYS A 152 -16.74 -4.76 -0.61
C LYS A 152 -16.28 -3.32 -0.44
N VAL A 153 -15.33 -3.07 0.48
CA VAL A 153 -14.72 -1.75 0.66
C VAL A 153 -14.00 -1.31 -0.60
N SER A 154 -13.23 -2.21 -1.23
CA SER A 154 -12.58 -1.91 -2.52
C SER A 154 -13.60 -1.54 -3.57
N GLU A 155 -14.63 -2.36 -3.79
CA GLU A 155 -15.68 -2.07 -4.77
C GLU A 155 -16.34 -0.72 -4.54
N HIS A 156 -16.66 -0.39 -3.29
CA HIS A 156 -17.27 0.88 -2.93
C HIS A 156 -16.35 2.06 -3.27
N LEU A 157 -15.09 2.03 -2.82
CA LEU A 157 -14.13 3.12 -3.05
C LEU A 157 -13.76 3.25 -4.53
N ASP A 158 -13.68 2.14 -5.26
CA ASP A 158 -13.47 2.14 -6.71
C ASP A 158 -14.63 2.83 -7.43
N ARG A 159 -15.89 2.52 -7.06
CA ARG A 159 -17.08 3.18 -7.63
C ARG A 159 -17.10 4.68 -7.34
N LEU A 160 -16.77 5.10 -6.11
CA LEU A 160 -16.68 6.52 -5.75
C LEU A 160 -15.60 7.26 -6.55
N SER A 161 -14.52 6.57 -6.89
CA SER A 161 -13.40 7.13 -7.66
C SER A 161 -13.57 6.95 -9.18
N GLU A 162 -14.75 6.50 -9.64
CA GLU A 162 -15.05 6.16 -11.04
C GLU A 162 -14.07 5.14 -11.66
N ILE A 163 -13.44 4.32 -10.82
CA ILE A 163 -12.55 3.25 -11.24
C ILE A 163 -13.40 2.08 -11.72
N LYS A 164 -13.12 1.62 -12.94
CA LYS A 164 -13.78 0.44 -13.52
C LYS A 164 -13.55 -0.78 -12.64
N ARG A 165 -14.49 -1.73 -12.72
CA ARG A 165 -14.40 -3.01 -12.03
C ARG A 165 -13.01 -3.62 -12.13
N ASN A 166 -12.40 -3.87 -10.96
CA ASN A 166 -11.09 -4.49 -10.88
C ASN A 166 -11.18 -5.92 -10.32
N ARG A 167 -10.02 -6.60 -10.29
CA ARG A 167 -9.93 -8.00 -9.86
C ARG A 167 -10.20 -8.22 -8.37
N PHE A 168 -10.20 -7.16 -7.56
CA PHE A 168 -10.40 -7.17 -6.11
C PHE A 168 -11.87 -6.97 -5.71
N TRP A 169 -12.77 -6.77 -6.67
CA TRP A 169 -14.20 -6.78 -6.38
C TRP A 169 -14.66 -8.18 -5.99
N PRO A 170 -15.78 -8.30 -5.23
CA PRO A 170 -16.34 -9.59 -4.86
C PRO A 170 -16.62 -10.46 -6.09
N VAL A 171 -16.08 -11.68 -6.07
CA VAL A 171 -16.27 -12.69 -7.12
C VAL A 171 -16.46 -14.06 -6.48
N SER A 172 -17.29 -14.90 -7.10
CA SER A 172 -17.39 -16.30 -6.70
C SER A 172 -16.07 -17.01 -6.99
N ARG A 173 -15.38 -17.45 -5.95
CA ARG A 173 -14.14 -18.22 -6.03
C ARG A 173 -14.42 -19.70 -5.74
N GLY A 174 -13.60 -20.59 -6.30
CA GLY A 174 -13.50 -21.96 -5.78
C GLY A 174 -12.95 -21.94 -4.36
N THR A 175 -12.83 -23.10 -3.70
CA THR A 175 -12.25 -23.22 -2.36
C THR A 175 -10.75 -22.92 -2.39
N PRO A 176 -10.30 -21.74 -1.92
CA PRO A 176 -8.89 -21.40 -1.91
C PRO A 176 -8.16 -22.15 -0.77
N THR A 177 -6.87 -22.37 -0.94
CA THR A 177 -6.00 -22.76 0.19
C THR A 177 -5.79 -21.55 1.12
N PRO A 178 -5.49 -21.77 2.42
CA PRO A 178 -5.24 -20.66 3.36
C PRO A 178 -4.15 -19.70 2.87
N GLN A 179 -3.12 -20.23 2.21
CA GLN A 179 -2.05 -19.44 1.62
C GLN A 179 -2.52 -18.57 0.44
N GLN A 180 -3.40 -19.09 -0.42
CA GLN A 180 -4.00 -18.30 -1.50
C GLN A 180 -4.88 -17.19 -0.96
N SER A 181 -5.68 -17.49 0.07
CA SER A 181 -6.51 -16.51 0.78
C SER A 181 -5.64 -15.42 1.42
N ALA A 182 -4.53 -15.79 2.06
CA ALA A 182 -3.58 -14.84 2.63
C ALA A 182 -3.03 -13.88 1.57
N LEU A 183 -2.55 -14.42 0.44
CA LEU A 183 -2.01 -13.59 -0.66
C LEU A 183 -3.09 -12.71 -1.29
N ARG A 184 -4.32 -13.22 -1.43
CA ARG A 184 -5.47 -12.43 -1.88
C ARG A 184 -5.73 -11.25 -0.94
N TYR A 185 -5.78 -11.51 0.37
CA TYR A 185 -6.01 -10.46 1.36
C TYR A 185 -4.89 -9.41 1.32
N ILE A 186 -3.62 -9.84 1.29
CA ILE A 186 -2.46 -8.94 1.16
C ILE A 186 -2.59 -8.04 -0.07
N ASP A 187 -2.94 -8.60 -1.23
CA ASP A 187 -3.06 -7.81 -2.46
C ASP A 187 -4.21 -6.78 -2.37
N ILE A 188 -5.34 -7.13 -1.75
CA ILE A 188 -6.45 -6.19 -1.51
C ILE A 188 -6.01 -5.08 -0.56
N LEU A 189 -5.31 -5.42 0.54
CA LEU A 189 -4.77 -4.43 1.48
C LEU A 189 -3.82 -3.45 0.77
N CYS A 190 -2.98 -3.95 -0.13
CA CYS A 190 -2.08 -3.09 -0.88
C CYS A 190 -2.84 -2.21 -1.89
N HIS A 191 -3.88 -2.72 -2.55
CA HIS A 191 -4.75 -1.91 -3.43
C HIS A 191 -5.44 -0.78 -2.67
N LEU A 192 -6.07 -1.09 -1.53
CA LEU A 192 -6.72 -0.11 -0.67
C LEU A 192 -5.76 1.00 -0.21
N ARG A 193 -4.53 0.62 0.18
CA ARG A 193 -3.51 1.57 0.61
C ARG A 193 -2.97 2.41 -0.56
N GLY A 194 -2.65 1.78 -1.68
CA GLY A 194 -1.99 2.42 -2.81
C GLY A 194 -2.92 3.31 -3.64
N VAL A 195 -4.16 2.86 -3.87
CA VAL A 195 -5.13 3.56 -4.73
C VAL A 195 -6.01 4.52 -3.93
N HIS A 196 -6.45 4.11 -2.74
CA HIS A 196 -7.50 4.83 -1.99
C HIS A 196 -7.00 5.52 -0.73
N CYS A 197 -5.71 5.40 -0.39
CA CYS A 197 -5.16 5.79 0.91
C CYS A 197 -6.02 5.27 2.08
N PHE A 198 -6.54 4.05 1.95
CA PHE A 198 -7.44 3.44 2.92
C PHE A 198 -6.73 2.35 3.72
N GLU A 199 -6.96 2.34 5.02
CA GLU A 199 -6.37 1.41 5.98
C GLU A 199 -7.46 0.48 6.53
N GLN A 200 -7.43 -0.78 6.08
CA GLN A 200 -8.48 -1.75 6.42
C GLN A 200 -8.42 -2.22 7.88
N LEU A 201 -7.23 -2.30 8.50
CA LEU A 201 -7.08 -2.92 9.83
C LEU A 201 -7.70 -2.04 10.95
N HIS A 202 -7.82 -0.74 10.71
CA HIS A 202 -8.49 0.25 11.55
C HIS A 202 -9.77 0.80 10.91
N GLY A 203 -10.07 0.43 9.65
CA GLY A 203 -11.27 0.88 8.93
C GLY A 203 -11.30 2.38 8.64
N ARG A 204 -10.16 2.99 8.28
CA ARG A 204 -10.03 4.44 8.15
C ARG A 204 -9.40 4.88 6.84
N GLN A 205 -9.95 5.93 6.24
CA GLN A 205 -9.35 6.62 5.10
C GLN A 205 -8.44 7.77 5.56
N TYR A 206 -7.34 7.97 4.84
CA TYR A 206 -6.36 9.02 5.08
C TYR A 206 -6.23 9.92 3.85
N HIS A 207 -5.87 11.19 4.06
CA HIS A 207 -5.64 12.14 2.96
C HIS A 207 -4.27 11.95 2.32
N HIS A 208 -3.30 11.41 3.05
CA HIS A 208 -1.92 11.25 2.58
C HIS A 208 -1.35 9.88 2.93
N ALA A 209 -0.52 9.34 2.03
CA ALA A 209 0.17 8.07 2.23
C ALA A 209 1.09 8.08 3.47
N ALA A 210 1.69 9.24 3.80
CA ALA A 210 2.53 9.40 4.98
C ALA A 210 1.75 9.18 6.29
N ASP A 211 0.52 9.73 6.38
CA ASP A 211 -0.32 9.55 7.57
C ASP A 211 -0.76 8.10 7.73
N LEU A 212 -1.10 7.46 6.61
CA LEU A 212 -1.44 6.04 6.53
C LEU A 212 -0.25 5.14 6.91
N GLN A 213 0.98 5.53 6.58
CA GLN A 213 2.19 4.82 7.02
C GLN A 213 2.46 5.01 8.51
N ALA A 214 2.24 6.22 9.04
CA ALA A 214 2.37 6.51 10.47
C ALA A 214 1.33 5.78 11.31
N ALA A 215 0.10 5.63 10.80
CA ALA A 215 -0.98 4.89 11.47
C ALA A 215 -0.76 3.37 11.47
N THR A 216 -0.04 2.83 10.48
CA THR A 216 0.29 1.40 10.39
C THR A 216 1.79 1.19 10.18
N PRO A 217 2.61 1.38 11.24
CA PRO A 217 4.04 1.13 11.14
C PRO A 217 4.29 -0.33 10.77
N LEU A 218 5.25 -0.58 9.86
CA LEU A 218 5.57 -1.93 9.39
C LEU A 218 5.96 -2.88 10.53
N THR A 219 6.55 -2.35 11.60
CA THR A 219 6.94 -3.11 12.80
C THR A 219 5.75 -3.66 13.58
N GLN A 220 4.56 -3.06 13.45
CA GLN A 220 3.34 -3.45 14.16
C GLN A 220 2.37 -4.24 13.27
N LEU A 221 2.67 -4.35 11.98
CA LEU A 221 1.75 -4.92 10.99
C LEU A 221 1.36 -6.38 11.31
N GLY A 222 2.32 -7.21 11.74
CA GLY A 222 2.04 -8.60 12.10
C GLY A 222 1.06 -8.73 13.27
N ASP A 223 1.21 -7.90 14.30
CA ASP A 223 0.31 -7.90 15.45
C ASP A 223 -1.08 -7.34 15.12
N LEU A 224 -1.15 -6.36 14.21
CA LEU A 224 -2.43 -5.84 13.71
C LEU A 224 -3.18 -6.89 12.89
N LEU A 225 -2.49 -7.59 11.99
CA LEU A 225 -3.07 -8.69 11.21
C LEU A 225 -3.54 -9.83 12.13
N ARG A 226 -2.75 -10.18 13.15
CA ARG A 226 -3.13 -11.19 14.14
C ARG A 226 -4.37 -10.78 14.92
N ARG A 227 -4.44 -9.55 15.40
CA ARG A 227 -5.62 -9.02 16.09
C ARG A 227 -6.85 -9.01 15.18
N CYS A 228 -6.68 -8.63 13.91
CA CYS A 228 -7.76 -8.63 12.92
C CYS A 228 -8.35 -10.04 12.73
N LEU A 229 -7.51 -11.07 12.64
CA LEU A 229 -7.94 -12.47 12.48
C LEU A 229 -8.44 -13.12 13.76
N GLN A 230 -8.06 -12.61 14.93
CA GLN A 230 -8.54 -13.06 16.24
C GLN A 230 -9.80 -12.35 16.70
N ARG A 231 -10.19 -11.25 16.04
CA ARG A 231 -11.40 -10.52 16.37
C ARG A 231 -12.57 -11.39 15.95
N SER A 232 -13.09 -12.18 16.89
CA SER A 232 -14.36 -12.87 16.70
C SER A 232 -15.36 -11.85 16.17
N ALA A 233 -16.11 -12.21 15.13
CA ALA A 233 -17.20 -11.39 14.60
C ALA A 233 -17.94 -10.76 15.78
N PRO A 234 -18.22 -9.44 15.76
CA PRO A 234 -18.90 -8.80 16.87
C PRO A 234 -20.13 -9.65 17.17
N SER A 235 -20.12 -10.27 18.36
CA SER A 235 -21.24 -11.04 18.89
C SER A 235 -22.47 -10.21 18.61
N GLU A 236 -23.37 -10.74 17.79
CA GLU A 236 -24.57 -10.05 17.33
C GLU A 236 -25.09 -9.19 18.47
N LEU A 237 -24.94 -7.87 18.33
CA LEU A 237 -25.74 -6.93 19.10
C LEU A 237 -27.17 -7.23 18.66
N SER A 238 -27.80 -8.15 19.37
CA SER A 238 -29.22 -8.26 19.66
C SER A 238 -30.06 -7.32 18.80
N MET A 239 -30.19 -7.64 17.50
CA MET A 239 -31.20 -7.01 16.66
C MET A 239 -32.50 -7.69 17.03
N ALA A 240 -33.13 -7.14 18.08
CA ALA A 240 -34.56 -7.24 18.23
C ALA A 240 -35.18 -6.92 16.87
N ALA A 241 -35.97 -7.86 16.38
CA ALA A 241 -36.72 -7.75 15.15
C ALA A 241 -37.45 -6.40 15.10
N SER A 242 -36.97 -5.51 14.25
CA SER A 242 -37.77 -4.39 13.76
C SER A 242 -38.11 -4.73 12.32
N ASP A 243 -39.28 -5.36 12.16
CA ASP A 243 -40.00 -5.40 10.89
C ASP A 243 -40.11 -3.97 10.35
N GLY A 244 -39.52 -3.74 9.20
CA GLY A 244 -39.53 -2.46 8.52
C GLY A 244 -38.84 -2.60 7.19
N GLU A 245 -39.64 -2.82 6.13
CA GLU A 245 -39.25 -2.72 4.73
C GLU A 245 -38.49 -1.40 4.51
N SER A 246 -37.17 -1.49 4.52
CA SER A 246 -36.27 -0.41 4.15
C SER A 246 -35.57 -0.90 2.91
N ASP A 247 -35.97 -0.37 1.76
CA ASP A 247 -35.42 -0.62 0.40
C ASP A 247 -33.96 -0.13 0.25
N THR A 248 -33.25 -0.03 1.37
CA THR A 248 -31.89 0.48 1.46
C THR A 248 -30.94 -0.63 1.02
N ASP A 249 -30.07 -0.31 0.06
CA ASP A 249 -29.04 -1.22 -0.42
C ASP A 249 -28.31 -1.83 0.80
N PRO A 250 -28.19 -3.16 0.90
CA PRO A 250 -27.40 -3.80 1.95
C PRO A 250 -25.98 -3.23 2.08
N LEU A 251 -25.41 -2.70 0.98
CA LEU A 251 -24.15 -1.98 0.98
C LEU A 251 -24.25 -0.64 1.71
N ASP A 252 -25.30 0.15 1.47
CA ASP A 252 -25.53 1.43 2.16
C ASP A 252 -25.72 1.23 3.66
N ARG A 253 -26.39 0.16 4.08
CA ARG A 253 -26.57 -0.18 5.50
C ARG A 253 -25.26 -0.57 6.18
N PHE A 254 -24.41 -1.32 5.47
CA PHE A 254 -23.06 -1.64 5.92
C PHE A 254 -22.19 -0.39 5.99
N MET A 255 -22.21 0.47 4.97
CA MET A 255 -21.44 1.71 4.95
C MET A 255 -21.89 2.69 6.03
N ALA A 256 -23.19 2.83 6.28
CA ALA A 256 -23.70 3.64 7.39
C ALA A 256 -23.19 3.14 8.76
N SER A 257 -22.96 1.82 8.92
CA SER A 257 -22.37 1.27 10.13
C SER A 257 -20.88 1.60 10.28
N ILE A 258 -20.13 1.57 9.17
CA ILE A 258 -18.71 1.95 9.14
C ILE A 258 -18.55 3.46 9.36
N GLU A 259 -19.35 4.29 8.69
CA GLU A 259 -19.36 5.74 8.86
C GLU A 259 -19.73 6.15 10.28
N ALA A 260 -20.68 5.45 10.91
CA ALA A 260 -21.04 5.67 12.31
C ALA A 260 -19.89 5.29 13.27
N GLU A 261 -19.15 4.22 13.00
CA GLU A 261 -17.99 3.79 13.79
C GLU A 261 -16.80 4.76 13.62
N VAL A 262 -16.61 5.31 12.41
CA VAL A 262 -15.59 6.32 12.09
C VAL A 262 -15.92 7.71 12.66
N SER A 263 -17.22 8.04 12.77
CA SER A 263 -17.69 9.33 13.26
C SER A 263 -17.75 9.44 14.80
N LEU A 264 -17.48 8.36 15.54
CA LEU A 264 -17.37 8.41 16.99
C LEU A 264 -16.03 9.04 17.40
N PRO A 265 -16.00 10.27 17.95
CA PRO A 265 -14.77 10.82 18.47
C PRO A 265 -14.37 10.00 19.70
N HIS A 266 -13.28 9.23 19.58
CA HIS A 266 -12.55 8.77 20.75
C HIS A 266 -11.98 10.00 21.46
N SER A 267 -12.78 10.54 22.37
CA SER A 267 -12.41 11.58 23.33
C SER A 267 -11.23 11.08 24.14
N GLY A 268 -10.04 11.58 23.83
CA GLY A 268 -8.82 11.04 24.41
C GLY A 268 -7.53 11.78 24.07
N ARG A 269 -7.56 13.08 23.77
CA ARG A 269 -6.41 13.96 24.07
C ARG A 269 -6.77 15.44 23.96
N ALA A 270 -6.82 16.07 25.12
CA ALA A 270 -7.06 17.48 25.34
C ALA A 270 -5.89 18.35 24.86
N GLU A 271 -6.28 19.55 24.42
CA GLU A 271 -5.62 20.85 24.56
C GLU A 271 -4.23 21.05 23.98
N VAL A 272 -4.10 22.05 23.09
CA VAL A 272 -3.18 23.19 23.22
C VAL A 272 -3.35 24.15 22.03
N SER A 273 -3.49 25.44 22.35
CA SER A 273 -3.28 26.65 21.50
C SER A 273 -4.47 27.29 20.77
N GLN A 274 -5.25 28.07 21.53
CA GLN A 274 -5.76 29.37 21.09
C GLN A 274 -4.60 30.39 21.13
N ILE A 275 -4.15 30.92 19.98
CA ILE A 275 -3.39 32.18 19.94
C ILE A 275 -3.72 32.96 18.64
N LEU A 276 -4.38 34.12 18.85
CA LEU A 276 -4.37 35.39 18.10
C LEU A 276 -4.79 35.45 16.62
N ARG A 277 -5.93 36.12 16.38
CA ARG A 277 -6.12 36.95 15.17
C ARG A 277 -7.03 38.14 15.48
N GLU A 278 -6.43 39.31 15.66
CA GLU A 278 -7.12 40.61 15.62
C GLU A 278 -7.08 41.16 14.19
N GLU A 279 -8.26 41.51 13.66
CA GLU A 279 -8.42 42.34 12.45
C GLU A 279 -8.32 43.83 12.80
N PRO A 280 -8.04 44.68 11.80
CA PRO A 280 -8.68 45.98 11.75
C PRO A 280 -9.51 46.19 10.48
N GLN A 281 -10.71 46.71 10.74
CA GLN A 281 -11.70 47.23 9.81
C GLN A 281 -11.19 48.45 9.03
N GLY A 282 -11.66 48.58 7.78
CA GLY A 282 -11.58 49.81 6.99
C GLY A 282 -12.67 49.85 5.93
N LEU A 283 -13.76 50.57 6.23
CA LEU A 283 -14.89 50.87 5.35
C LEU A 283 -14.66 52.24 4.67
N ALA A 284 -14.73 52.29 3.34
CA ALA A 284 -15.17 53.49 2.61
C ALA A 284 -15.72 53.15 1.22
N ASP A 285 -17.01 53.47 1.11
CA ASP A 285 -18.01 53.53 0.05
C ASP A 285 -17.57 54.14 -1.32
N SER A 286 -18.05 53.56 -2.43
CA SER A 286 -18.75 54.28 -3.54
C SER A 286 -19.10 53.40 -4.77
N GLY A 287 -20.41 53.21 -5.00
CA GLY A 287 -21.13 53.50 -6.26
C GLY A 287 -20.87 52.77 -7.61
N ARG A 288 -21.72 51.75 -7.89
CA ARG A 288 -22.29 51.28 -9.21
C ARG A 288 -21.34 50.67 -10.29
N PRO A 289 -21.87 49.97 -11.33
CA PRO A 289 -22.87 48.89 -11.36
C PRO A 289 -22.35 47.61 -12.10
N ARG A 290 -23.03 46.48 -11.82
CA ARG A 290 -23.10 45.19 -12.56
C ARG A 290 -22.33 45.08 -13.90
N LEU A 291 -21.23 44.36 -13.88
CA LEU A 291 -20.82 43.42 -14.94
C LEU A 291 -20.27 42.15 -14.28
N ARG A 292 -20.65 41.00 -14.83
CA ARG A 292 -20.42 39.64 -14.35
C ARG A 292 -19.01 39.18 -14.78
N PRO A 293 -18.08 38.86 -13.86
CA PRO A 293 -16.88 38.11 -14.19
C PRO A 293 -17.01 36.68 -13.65
N THR A 294 -16.98 35.70 -14.53
CA THR A 294 -16.60 34.33 -14.17
C THR A 294 -15.12 34.33 -13.81
N ALA A 295 -14.82 34.41 -12.52
CA ALA A 295 -13.47 34.35 -11.99
C ALA A 295 -13.07 32.89 -11.72
N THR A 296 -12.06 32.46 -12.48
CA THR A 296 -11.04 31.52 -12.08
C THR A 296 -10.35 32.01 -10.81
N THR A 297 -10.55 31.36 -9.66
CA THR A 297 -9.66 31.43 -8.49
C THR A 297 -10.02 30.34 -7.47
N SER A 298 -9.40 29.18 -7.59
CA SER A 298 -9.37 28.15 -6.54
C SER A 298 -8.16 27.20 -6.74
N SER A 299 -6.96 27.75 -6.91
CA SER A 299 -5.76 26.95 -7.21
C SER A 299 -4.54 27.26 -6.34
N THR A 300 -4.64 28.19 -5.39
CA THR A 300 -3.50 28.60 -4.54
C THR A 300 -3.60 28.12 -3.08
N HIS A 301 -4.76 27.61 -2.63
CA HIS A 301 -4.91 27.07 -1.28
C HIS A 301 -4.48 25.59 -1.14
N LEU A 302 -4.60 24.79 -2.22
CA LEU A 302 -4.22 23.37 -2.22
C LEU A 302 -2.69 23.14 -2.21
N THR A 303 -1.89 24.13 -2.65
CA THR A 303 -0.42 24.03 -2.64
C THR A 303 0.20 24.38 -1.28
N ALA A 304 -0.47 25.19 -0.46
CA ALA A 304 0.03 25.57 0.86
C ALA A 304 -0.13 24.43 1.87
N GLU A 305 -1.25 23.71 1.85
CA GLU A 305 -1.47 22.57 2.76
C GLU A 305 -0.58 21.38 2.39
N GLY A 306 -0.37 21.12 1.10
CA GLY A 306 0.57 20.09 0.63
C GLY A 306 2.02 20.37 1.07
N ALA A 307 2.48 21.61 0.96
CA ALA A 307 3.83 21.99 1.41
C ALA A 307 4.00 21.85 2.93
N VAL A 308 2.96 22.15 3.72
CA VAL A 308 2.99 21.97 5.18
C VAL A 308 2.99 20.49 5.56
N ALA A 309 2.26 19.64 4.85
CA ALA A 309 2.27 18.18 5.06
C ALA A 309 3.64 17.58 4.72
N GLU A 310 4.23 17.99 3.60
CA GLU A 310 5.58 17.57 3.19
C GLU A 310 6.65 18.01 4.19
N GLN A 311 6.55 19.24 4.72
CA GLN A 311 7.47 19.75 5.74
C GLN A 311 7.34 18.98 7.07
N ARG A 312 6.13 18.57 7.46
CA ARG A 312 5.92 17.70 8.64
C ARG A 312 6.47 16.30 8.43
N ALA A 313 6.30 15.72 7.24
CA ALA A 313 6.86 14.43 6.90
C ALA A 313 8.40 14.45 6.92
N ALA A 314 9.01 15.50 6.36
CA ALA A 314 10.46 15.70 6.41
C ALA A 314 10.96 15.86 7.86
N ALA A 315 10.27 16.64 8.69
CA ALA A 315 10.63 16.80 10.10
C ALA A 315 10.51 15.48 10.89
N SER A 316 9.48 14.68 10.62
CA SER A 316 9.30 13.37 11.23
C SER A 316 10.38 12.37 10.81
N ALA A 317 10.75 12.37 9.53
CA ALA A 317 11.85 11.55 9.01
C ALA A 317 13.20 11.93 9.64
N MET A 318 13.47 13.23 9.82
CA MET A 318 14.69 13.70 10.50
C MET A 318 14.71 13.30 11.98
N ALA A 319 13.57 13.38 12.68
CA ALA A 319 13.47 12.93 14.07
C ALA A 319 13.68 11.41 14.21
N ALA A 320 13.16 10.62 13.28
CA ALA A 320 13.39 9.17 13.24
C ALA A 320 14.87 8.84 12.97
N ALA A 321 15.52 9.56 12.06
CA ALA A 321 16.95 9.38 11.77
C ALA A 321 17.83 9.77 12.98
N ASP A 322 17.50 10.86 13.69
CA ASP A 322 18.22 11.25 14.91
C ASP A 322 18.02 10.23 16.06
N GLY A 323 16.82 9.64 16.16
CA GLY A 323 16.54 8.53 17.06
C GLY A 323 17.40 7.29 16.77
N GLN A 324 17.51 6.89 15.50
CA GLN A 324 18.38 5.78 15.08
C GLN A 324 19.87 6.08 15.33
N ALA A 325 20.32 7.30 15.05
CA ALA A 325 21.70 7.72 15.30
C ALA A 325 22.06 7.69 16.79
N LYS A 326 21.15 8.12 17.67
CA LYS A 326 21.32 8.03 19.12
C LYS A 326 21.37 6.60 19.61
N GLN A 327 20.48 5.73 19.12
CA GLN A 327 20.48 4.31 19.46
C GLN A 327 21.78 3.62 19.00
N GLN A 328 22.29 3.95 17.82
CA GLN A 328 23.56 3.42 17.31
C GLN A 328 24.75 3.89 18.17
N ARG A 329 24.79 5.16 18.59
CA ARG A 329 25.82 5.66 19.50
C ARG A 329 25.76 4.99 20.88
N GLN A 330 24.55 4.74 21.39
CA GLN A 330 24.39 4.04 22.66
C GLN A 330 24.93 2.61 22.58
N LEU A 331 24.68 1.89 21.48
CA LEU A 331 25.26 0.57 21.25
C LEU A 331 26.79 0.61 21.13
N GLN A 332 27.35 1.61 20.42
CA GLN A 332 28.81 1.78 20.33
C GLN A 332 29.45 2.03 21.70
N ASN A 333 28.84 2.89 22.52
CA ASN A 333 29.34 3.18 23.87
C ASN A 333 29.23 1.96 24.79
N GLN A 334 28.18 1.16 24.66
CA GLN A 334 28.03 -0.07 25.43
C GLN A 334 29.12 -1.09 25.06
N LEU A 335 29.36 -1.29 23.76
CA LEU A 335 30.43 -2.18 23.29
C LEU A 335 31.83 -1.72 23.73
N LEU A 336 32.08 -0.41 23.75
CA LEU A 336 33.34 0.14 24.26
C LEU A 336 33.50 -0.08 25.77
N GLY A 337 32.44 0.12 26.56
CA GLY A 337 32.47 -0.11 28.00
C GLY A 337 32.67 -1.59 28.37
N ASP A 338 32.10 -2.50 27.59
CA ASP A 338 32.28 -3.94 27.80
C ASP A 338 33.75 -4.35 27.56
N LEU A 339 34.41 -3.77 26.53
CA LEU A 339 35.83 -4.04 26.24
C LEU A 339 36.78 -3.48 27.32
N GLU A 340 36.48 -2.30 27.88
CA GLU A 340 37.26 -1.73 28.99
C GLU A 340 37.12 -2.60 30.25
N SER A 341 35.91 -3.10 30.53
CA SER A 341 35.62 -3.96 31.67
C SER A 341 36.31 -5.34 31.59
N GLU A 342 36.45 -5.91 30.39
CA GLU A 342 37.20 -7.14 30.16
C GLU A 342 38.72 -6.93 30.37
N SER A 343 39.25 -5.76 29.99
CA SER A 343 40.68 -5.44 30.15
C SER A 343 41.11 -5.24 31.61
N GLU A 344 40.23 -4.75 32.49
CA GLU A 344 40.50 -4.61 33.92
C GLU A 344 40.45 -5.97 34.66
N ALA A 345 39.66 -6.91 34.15
CA ALA A 345 39.55 -8.25 34.74
C ALA A 345 40.77 -9.15 34.43
N GLU A 346 41.49 -8.92 33.32
CA GLU A 346 42.71 -9.66 32.98
C GLU A 346 43.99 -9.09 33.63
N GLY A 347 43.90 -7.93 34.30
CA GLY A 347 45.04 -7.23 34.92
C GLY A 347 45.24 -7.47 36.42
N SER A 348 44.42 -8.33 37.07
CA SER A 348 44.49 -8.62 38.52
C SER A 348 45.05 -10.00 38.85
#